data_AF-A0A381VQD9-F1
#
_entry.id   AF-A0A381VQD9-F1
#
_cell.length_a   1.000
_cell.length_b   1.000
_cell.length_c   1.000
_cell.angle_alpha   90.00
_cell.angle_beta   90.00
_cell.angle_gamma   90.00
#
_symmetry.space_group_name_H-M   'P 1'
#
loop_
_entity.id
_entity.type
_entity.pdbx_description
1 polymer ?
#
loop_
_entity_poly.entity_id
_entity_poly.type
_entity_poly.pdbx_seq_one_letter_code
_entity_poly.pdbx_strand_id
1 'polypeptide(L)'
;MSVGTQFDIHILAIIAAVTATAAKQIIFYISYGGRRIISEKTKKRMEPFQKLVKRYGATAAFVAAATPIPDDIVYIPLGLSKYSPKKFFIATLLGKLVLCYILVLISHYMGLSILEPILADIDDPSPVYIGIIIFAAVMTATVVLVLRLDWERILGRIAPWTLDDDEEDNKQN
;
A
#
# COMPACT_ATOMS: atom_id res chain seq x y z
N MET A 1 7.06 -7.40 -29.06
CA MET A 1 7.03 -6.27 -28.10
C MET A 1 5.59 -6.11 -27.62
N SER A 2 5.34 -6.29 -26.31
CA SER A 2 4.01 -6.60 -25.75
C SER A 2 3.06 -5.40 -25.63
N VAL A 3 3.58 -4.18 -25.55
CA VAL A 3 2.80 -2.99 -25.88
C VAL A 3 3.11 -2.65 -27.33
N GLY A 4 2.10 -2.68 -28.19
CA GLY A 4 2.26 -2.28 -29.59
C GLY A 4 2.92 -0.89 -29.67
N THR A 5 3.56 -0.58 -30.80
CA THR A 5 4.28 0.69 -31.05
C THR A 5 3.42 1.96 -30.90
N GLN A 6 2.15 1.82 -30.54
CA GLN A 6 1.18 2.90 -30.36
C GLN A 6 1.24 3.57 -28.98
N PHE A 7 1.79 2.90 -27.95
CA PHE A 7 1.85 3.47 -26.59
C PHE A 7 3.29 3.62 -26.11
N ASP A 8 3.67 4.85 -25.79
CA ASP A 8 4.92 5.14 -25.12
C ASP A 8 4.86 4.59 -23.68
N ILE A 9 5.73 3.63 -23.38
CA ILE A 9 5.83 2.95 -22.08
C ILE A 9 6.00 3.93 -20.92
N HIS A 10 6.67 5.05 -21.16
CA HIS A 10 6.91 6.08 -20.16
C HIS A 10 5.62 6.84 -19.83
N ILE A 11 4.85 7.20 -20.86
CA ILE A 11 3.56 7.86 -20.71
C ILE A 11 2.57 6.95 -19.99
N LEU A 12 2.55 5.66 -20.35
CA LEU A 12 1.68 4.68 -19.72
C LEU A 12 1.99 4.51 -18.22
N ALA A 13 3.27 4.38 -17.86
CA ALA A 13 3.69 4.29 -16.46
C ALA A 13 3.33 5.56 -15.66
N ILE A 14 3.51 6.75 -16.26
CA ILE A 14 3.20 8.03 -15.61
C ILE A 14 1.69 8.19 -15.39
N ILE A 15 0.86 7.94 -16.41
CA ILE A 15 -0.59 8.04 -16.30
C ILE A 15 -1.13 7.06 -15.25
N ALA A 16 -0.63 5.82 -15.25
CA ALA A 16 -1.01 4.83 -14.27
C ALA A 16 -0.66 5.29 -12.84
N ALA A 17 0.57 5.77 -12.62
CA ALA A 17 1.01 6.24 -11.31
C ALA A 17 0.21 7.46 -10.84
N VAL A 18 -0.05 8.43 -11.71
CA VAL A 18 -0.84 9.63 -11.38
C VAL A 18 -2.27 9.27 -11.00
N THR A 19 -2.94 8.46 -11.82
CA THR A 19 -4.34 8.03 -11.58
C THR A 19 -4.43 7.23 -10.28
N ALA A 20 -3.49 6.32 -10.05
CA ALA A 20 -3.44 5.52 -8.84
C ALA A 20 -3.12 6.37 -7.60
N THR A 21 -2.35 7.44 -7.74
CA THR A 21 -2.07 8.40 -6.65
C THR A 21 -3.28 9.26 -6.35
N ALA A 22 -4.02 9.71 -7.38
CA ALA A 22 -5.25 10.47 -7.21
C ALA A 22 -6.30 9.69 -6.40
N ALA A 23 -6.48 8.41 -6.70
CA ALA A 23 -7.36 7.53 -5.92
C ALA A 23 -6.94 7.45 -4.44
N LYS A 24 -5.63 7.31 -4.16
CA LYS A 24 -5.11 7.26 -2.78
C LYS A 24 -5.24 8.58 -2.04
N GLN A 25 -5.15 9.70 -2.76
CA GLN A 25 -5.37 11.01 -2.18
C GLN A 25 -6.80 11.17 -1.65
N ILE A 26 -7.79 10.60 -2.33
CA ILE A 26 -9.19 10.58 -1.87
C ILE A 26 -9.30 9.82 -0.54
N ILE A 27 -8.76 8.59 -0.47
CA ILE A 27 -8.79 7.76 0.74
C ILE A 27 -8.07 8.46 1.90
N PHE A 28 -6.93 9.09 1.63
CA PHE A 28 -6.19 9.86 2.62
C PHE A 28 -7.01 11.05 3.16
N TYR A 29 -7.68 11.82 2.29
CA TYR A 29 -8.51 12.95 2.72
C TYR A 29 -9.75 12.52 3.51
N ILE A 30 -10.39 11.41 3.12
CA ILE A 30 -11.50 10.81 3.88
C ILE A 30 -11.00 10.43 5.27
N SER A 31 -9.84 9.77 5.36
CA SER A 31 -9.21 9.40 6.63
C SER A 31 -8.80 10.62 7.45
N TYR A 32 -8.34 11.69 6.80
CA TYR A 32 -7.99 12.96 7.44
C TYR A 32 -9.20 13.64 8.10
N GLY A 33 -10.36 13.62 7.42
CA GLY A 33 -11.63 14.13 7.96
C GLY A 33 -12.26 13.21 9.02
N GLY A 34 -12.09 11.90 8.87
CA GLY A 34 -12.67 10.86 9.72
C GLY A 34 -12.16 10.84 11.17
N ARG A 35 -11.09 11.59 11.49
CA ARG A 35 -10.50 11.64 12.84
C ARG A 35 -11.51 11.99 13.94
N ARG A 36 -12.53 12.81 13.64
CA ARG A 36 -13.57 13.21 14.62
C ARG A 36 -14.62 12.13 14.88
N ILE A 37 -14.72 11.13 14.00
CA ILE A 37 -15.77 10.09 14.04
C ILE A 37 -15.26 8.84 14.78
N ILE A 38 -13.95 8.70 14.98
CA ILE A 38 -13.33 7.56 15.65
C ILE A 38 -13.47 7.67 17.18
N SER A 39 -13.81 6.55 17.83
CA SER A 39 -13.92 6.48 19.30
C SER A 39 -12.57 6.74 19.99
N GLU A 40 -12.60 7.31 21.20
CA GLU A 40 -11.38 7.59 21.97
C GLU A 40 -10.57 6.32 22.30
N LYS A 41 -11.22 5.15 22.45
CA LYS A 41 -10.52 3.86 22.62
C LYS A 41 -9.68 3.49 21.39
N THR A 42 -10.24 3.62 20.19
CA THR A 42 -9.53 3.34 18.94
C THR A 42 -8.42 4.37 18.70
N LYS A 43 -8.70 5.64 19.01
CA LYS A 43 -7.73 6.73 18.90
C LYS A 43 -6.51 6.50 19.79
N LYS A 44 -6.71 6.04 21.03
CA LYS A 44 -5.62 5.66 21.96
C LYS A 44 -4.82 4.46 21.43
N ARG A 45 -5.48 3.41 20.94
CA ARG A 45 -4.79 2.27 20.30
C ARG A 45 -3.97 2.64 19.07
N MET A 46 -4.39 3.67 18.33
CA MET A 46 -3.69 4.14 17.13
C MET A 46 -2.61 5.18 17.42
N GLU A 47 -2.54 5.72 18.64
CA GLU A 47 -1.65 6.82 18.99
C GLU A 47 -0.16 6.51 18.77
N PRO A 48 0.35 5.33 19.14
CA PRO A 48 1.77 5.03 18.92
C PRO A 48 2.11 4.85 17.45
N PHE A 49 1.20 4.24 16.69
CA PHE A 49 1.32 4.13 15.24
C PHE A 49 1.28 5.52 14.60
N GLN A 50 0.43 6.44 15.09
CA GLN A 50 0.42 7.83 14.65
C GLN A 50 1.73 8.56 14.98
N LYS A 51 2.35 8.34 16.16
CA LYS A 51 3.67 8.92 16.52
C LYS A 51 4.77 8.41 15.56
N LEU A 52 4.82 7.10 15.30
CA LEU A 52 5.77 6.46 14.38
C LEU A 52 5.64 7.02 12.96
N VAL A 53 4.41 7.01 12.46
CA VAL A 53 4.06 7.47 11.12
C VAL A 53 4.23 8.98 10.97
N LYS A 54 4.02 9.79 12.01
CA LYS A 54 4.28 11.23 11.92
C LYS A 54 5.76 11.54 11.74
N ARG A 55 6.65 10.71 12.29
CA ARG A 55 8.12 10.85 12.17
C ARG A 55 8.65 10.31 10.84
N TYR A 56 8.16 9.16 10.39
CA TYR A 56 8.62 8.49 9.16
C TYR A 56 7.60 8.53 8.01
N GLY A 57 6.61 9.42 8.06
CA GLY A 57 5.41 9.33 7.22
C GLY A 57 5.66 9.39 5.72
N ALA A 58 6.63 10.18 5.28
CA ALA A 58 7.04 10.20 3.87
C ALA A 58 7.69 8.88 3.46
N THR A 59 8.61 8.36 4.27
CA THR A 59 9.30 7.08 3.99
C THR A 59 8.32 5.91 4.03
N ALA A 60 7.46 5.84 5.05
CA ALA A 60 6.44 4.81 5.18
C ALA A 60 5.45 4.86 4.00
N ALA A 61 4.99 6.05 3.61
CA ALA A 61 4.11 6.20 2.46
C ALA A 61 4.80 5.83 1.14
N PHE A 62 6.08 6.18 0.97
CA PHE A 62 6.86 5.82 -0.20
C PHE A 62 7.08 4.31 -0.31
N VAL A 63 7.51 3.65 0.77
CA VAL A 63 7.76 2.20 0.78
C VAL A 63 6.45 1.43 0.58
N ALA A 64 5.36 1.87 1.21
CA ALA A 64 4.04 1.29 0.98
C ALA A 64 3.60 1.44 -0.49
N ALA A 65 3.81 2.61 -1.10
CA ALA A 65 3.47 2.85 -2.50
C ALA A 65 4.38 2.11 -3.50
N ALA A 66 5.64 1.88 -3.13
CA ALA A 66 6.64 1.22 -3.97
C ALA A 66 6.57 -0.32 -3.89
N THR A 67 5.75 -0.87 -3.00
CA THR A 67 5.59 -2.31 -2.81
C THR A 67 4.17 -2.76 -3.18
N PRO A 68 3.97 -4.00 -3.64
CA PRO A 68 2.64 -4.55 -3.94
C PRO A 68 1.86 -4.94 -2.66
N ILE A 69 2.20 -4.33 -1.51
CA ILE A 69 1.57 -4.57 -0.21
C ILE A 69 0.31 -3.70 -0.12
N PRO A 70 -0.74 -4.11 0.60
CA PRO A 70 -1.90 -3.27 0.89
C PRO A 70 -1.49 -1.97 1.61
N ASP A 71 -1.35 -0.90 0.85
CA ASP A 71 -0.83 0.40 1.27
C ASP A 71 -1.83 1.21 2.13
N ASP A 72 -3.12 0.86 2.12
CA ASP A 72 -4.16 1.48 2.95
C ASP A 72 -3.92 1.32 4.47
N ILE A 73 -3.22 0.26 4.87
CA ILE A 73 -2.83 0.02 6.28
C ILE A 73 -1.94 1.16 6.79
N VAL A 74 -1.11 1.72 5.91
CA VAL A 74 -0.20 2.81 6.23
C VAL A 74 -0.91 4.15 6.06
N TYR A 75 -1.72 4.31 5.01
CA TYR A 75 -2.29 5.61 4.64
C TYR A 75 -3.45 6.06 5.52
N ILE A 76 -4.32 5.14 5.96
CA ILE A 76 -5.47 5.48 6.80
C ILE A 76 -5.00 6.11 8.13
N PRO A 77 -4.05 5.51 8.87
CA PRO A 77 -3.53 6.14 10.09
C PRO A 77 -2.71 7.41 9.82
N LEU A 78 -2.02 7.49 8.67
CA LEU A 78 -1.36 8.72 8.20
C LEU A 78 -2.37 9.87 8.08
N GLY A 79 -3.53 9.63 7.46
CA GLY A 79 -4.62 10.60 7.35
C GLY A 79 -5.14 11.01 8.73
N LEU A 80 -5.48 10.04 9.58
CA LEU A 80 -5.99 10.28 10.93
C LEU A 80 -5.01 11.05 11.83
N SER A 81 -3.70 10.85 11.65
CA SER A 81 -2.65 11.59 12.37
C SER A 81 -2.57 13.08 11.99
N LYS A 82 -3.32 13.52 10.96
CA LYS A 82 -3.20 14.82 10.29
C LYS A 82 -1.81 15.05 9.70
N TYR A 83 -1.26 14.03 9.05
CA TYR A 83 -0.01 14.18 8.31
C TYR A 83 -0.16 15.19 7.15
N SER A 84 0.91 15.86 6.76
CA SER A 84 0.83 16.89 5.72
C SER A 84 0.47 16.29 4.35
N PRO A 85 -0.66 16.68 3.73
CA PRO A 85 -1.12 16.10 2.46
C PRO A 85 -0.10 16.25 1.32
N LYS A 86 0.65 17.35 1.30
CA LYS A 86 1.70 17.59 0.29
C LYS A 86 2.84 16.57 0.35
N LYS A 87 3.35 16.28 1.56
CA LYS A 87 4.43 15.28 1.73
C LYS A 87 3.93 13.87 1.43
N PHE A 88 2.66 13.59 1.77
CA PHE A 88 2.01 12.33 1.43
C PHE A 88 1.90 12.14 -0.09
N PHE A 89 1.39 13.15 -0.80
CA PHE A 89 1.24 13.12 -2.25
C PHE A 89 2.57 12.86 -2.96
N ILE A 90 3.63 13.59 -2.60
CA ILE A 90 4.95 13.42 -3.23
C ILE A 90 5.52 12.03 -2.96
N ALA A 91 5.45 11.55 -1.71
CA ALA A 91 5.94 10.24 -1.33
C ALA A 91 5.20 9.10 -2.05
N THR A 92 3.88 9.17 -2.09
CA THR A 92 3.04 8.17 -2.76
C THR A 92 3.19 8.21 -4.28
N LEU A 93 3.27 9.39 -4.88
CA LEU A 93 3.51 9.53 -6.32
C LEU A 93 4.85 8.92 -6.72
N LEU A 94 5.91 9.21 -5.98
CA LEU A 94 7.24 8.67 -6.26
C LEU A 94 7.27 7.14 -6.09
N GLY A 95 6.68 6.60 -5.02
CA GLY A 95 6.63 5.15 -4.82
C GLY A 95 5.83 4.46 -5.91
N LYS A 96 4.67 5.02 -6.30
CA LYS A 96 3.86 4.47 -7.39
C LYS A 96 4.52 4.60 -8.75
N LEU A 97 5.25 5.68 -9.01
CA LEU A 97 6.04 5.79 -10.23
C LEU A 97 7.06 4.67 -10.32
N VAL A 98 7.83 4.42 -9.25
CA VAL A 98 8.80 3.32 -9.20
C VAL A 98 8.11 1.98 -9.45
N LEU A 99 7.03 1.67 -8.74
CA LEU A 99 6.31 0.42 -8.89
C LEU A 99 5.70 0.26 -10.30
N CYS A 100 5.04 1.29 -10.84
CA CYS A 100 4.47 1.27 -12.18
C CYS A 100 5.54 1.12 -13.26
N TYR A 101 6.69 1.79 -13.13
CA TYR A 101 7.79 1.63 -14.06
C TYR A 101 8.36 0.22 -14.04
N ILE A 102 8.60 -0.35 -12.85
CA ILE A 102 9.08 -1.73 -12.71
C ILE A 102 8.08 -2.70 -13.37
N LEU A 103 6.78 -2.56 -13.10
CA LEU A 103 5.76 -3.42 -13.67
C LEU A 103 5.66 -3.30 -15.19
N VAL A 104 5.70 -2.09 -15.74
CA VAL A 104 5.62 -1.85 -17.19
C VAL A 104 6.88 -2.38 -17.88
N LEU A 105 8.07 -2.18 -17.30
CA LEU A 105 9.32 -2.71 -17.85
C LEU A 105 9.36 -4.24 -17.83
N ILE A 106 9.00 -4.86 -16.70
CA ILE A 106 8.91 -6.33 -16.60
C ILE A 106 7.91 -6.86 -17.62
N SER A 107 6.71 -6.27 -17.69
CA SER A 107 5.69 -6.66 -18.67
C SER A 107 6.17 -6.48 -20.11
N HIS A 108 6.90 -5.41 -20.41
CA HIS A 108 7.38 -5.13 -21.76
C HIS A 108 8.49 -6.08 -22.21
N TYR A 109 9.50 -6.29 -21.36
CA TYR A 109 10.71 -7.06 -21.71
C TYR A 109 10.56 -8.56 -21.46
N MET A 110 9.83 -8.95 -20.41
CA MET A 110 9.70 -10.35 -20.01
C MET A 110 8.29 -10.89 -20.23
N GLY A 111 7.30 -10.02 -20.46
CA GLY A 111 5.91 -10.43 -20.60
C GLY A 111 5.73 -11.48 -21.69
N LEU A 112 6.17 -11.21 -22.93
CA LEU A 112 6.02 -12.18 -24.01
C LEU A 112 6.83 -13.46 -23.80
N SER A 113 8.08 -13.38 -23.33
CA SER A 113 8.95 -14.56 -23.20
C SER A 113 8.57 -15.49 -22.04
N ILE A 114 7.92 -14.99 -20.99
CA ILE A 114 7.36 -15.81 -19.91
C ILE A 114 5.98 -16.34 -20.29
N LEU A 115 5.16 -15.53 -20.95
CA LEU A 115 3.78 -15.88 -21.26
C LEU A 115 3.66 -16.76 -22.50
N GLU A 116 4.52 -16.63 -23.51
CA GLU A 116 4.52 -17.48 -24.72
C GLU A 116 4.65 -18.97 -24.41
N PRO A 117 5.64 -19.47 -23.64
CA PRO A 117 5.70 -20.90 -23.33
C PRO A 117 4.55 -21.36 -22.42
N ILE A 118 3.93 -20.44 -21.67
CA ILE A 118 2.76 -20.75 -20.84
C ILE A 118 1.47 -20.76 -21.67
N LEU A 119 1.33 -19.89 -22.68
CA LEU A 119 0.12 -19.71 -23.50
C LEU A 119 0.14 -20.52 -24.81
N ALA A 120 1.32 -20.85 -25.35
CA ALA A 120 1.46 -21.55 -26.63
C ALA A 120 1.02 -23.02 -26.57
N ASP A 121 0.89 -23.58 -25.37
CA ASP A 121 0.40 -24.95 -25.13
C ASP A 121 -1.07 -24.96 -24.66
N ILE A 122 -1.75 -23.80 -24.72
CA ILE A 122 -3.13 -23.63 -24.24
C ILE A 122 -4.09 -23.51 -25.43
N ASP A 123 -4.54 -24.65 -25.96
CA ASP A 123 -5.68 -24.71 -26.89
C ASP A 123 -7.03 -24.49 -26.17
N ASP A 124 -7.09 -24.78 -24.87
CA ASP A 124 -8.28 -24.62 -24.02
C ASP A 124 -8.17 -23.41 -23.10
N PRO A 125 -9.11 -22.44 -23.08
CA PRO A 125 -9.01 -21.24 -22.24
C PRO A 125 -9.13 -21.52 -20.71
N SER A 126 -9.31 -22.78 -20.30
CA SER A 126 -9.50 -23.19 -18.91
C SER A 126 -8.36 -22.81 -17.93
N PRO A 127 -7.05 -22.88 -18.28
CA PRO A 127 -5.98 -22.54 -17.35
C PRO A 127 -5.95 -21.05 -17.01
N VAL A 128 -6.40 -20.17 -17.91
CA VAL A 128 -6.51 -18.73 -17.66
C VAL A 128 -7.58 -18.45 -16.60
N TYR A 129 -8.75 -19.08 -16.71
CA TYR A 129 -9.81 -18.96 -15.70
C TYR A 129 -9.37 -19.51 -14.34
N ILE A 130 -8.67 -20.65 -14.32
CA ILE A 130 -8.12 -21.22 -13.09
C ILE A 130 -7.10 -20.26 -12.47
N GLY A 131 -6.21 -19.66 -13.29
CA GLY A 131 -5.24 -18.66 -12.82
C GLY A 131 -5.90 -17.44 -12.18
N ILE A 132 -6.98 -16.92 -12.78
CA ILE A 132 -7.76 -15.80 -12.21
C ILE A 132 -8.39 -16.19 -10.88
N ILE A 133 -8.98 -17.38 -10.78
CA ILE A 133 -9.60 -17.88 -9.54
C ILE A 133 -8.55 -18.05 -8.45
N ILE A 134 -7.39 -18.64 -8.76
CA ILE A 134 -6.29 -18.80 -7.82
C ILE A 134 -5.79 -17.44 -7.34
N PHE A 135 -5.58 -16.49 -8.26
CA PHE A 135 -5.14 -15.15 -7.92
C PHE A 135 -6.15 -14.44 -7.00
N ALA A 136 -7.43 -14.51 -7.31
CA ALA A 136 -8.50 -13.96 -6.47
C ALA A 136 -8.53 -14.61 -5.07
N ALA A 137 -8.36 -15.93 -5.00
CA ALA A 137 -8.31 -16.66 -3.73
C ALA A 137 -7.09 -16.27 -2.89
N VAL A 138 -5.90 -16.19 -3.49
CA VAL A 138 -4.66 -15.77 -2.83
C VAL A 138 -4.75 -14.32 -2.34
N MET A 139 -5.28 -13.41 -3.16
CA MET A 139 -5.49 -12.02 -2.76
C MET A 139 -6.46 -11.92 -1.57
N THR A 140 -7.56 -12.66 -1.62
CA THR A 140 -8.54 -12.71 -0.52
C THR A 140 -7.90 -13.26 0.76
N ALA A 141 -7.15 -14.35 0.66
CA ALA A 141 -6.45 -14.96 1.79
C ALA A 141 -5.41 -14.00 2.41
N THR A 142 -4.67 -13.28 1.57
CA THR A 142 -3.66 -12.30 2.02
C THR A 142 -4.32 -11.17 2.83
N VAL A 143 -5.44 -10.63 2.35
CA VAL A 143 -6.21 -9.62 3.09
C VAL A 143 -6.71 -10.16 4.43
N VAL A 144 -7.28 -11.37 4.45
CA VAL A 144 -7.77 -12.00 5.70
C VAL A 144 -6.63 -12.24 6.69
N LEU A 145 -5.47 -12.70 6.21
CA LEU A 145 -4.30 -12.96 7.05
C LEU A 145 -3.80 -11.67 7.69
N VAL A 146 -3.65 -10.60 6.90
CA VAL A 146 -3.26 -9.26 7.37
C VAL A 146 -4.23 -8.71 8.43
N LEU A 147 -5.53 -8.92 8.25
CA LEU A 147 -6.55 -8.51 9.22
C LEU A 147 -6.53 -9.35 10.51
N ARG A 148 -6.09 -10.61 10.42
CA ARG A 148 -5.97 -11.54 11.55
C ARG A 148 -4.61 -11.48 12.26
N LEU A 149 -3.62 -10.79 11.69
CA LEU A 149 -2.30 -10.65 12.31
C LEU A 149 -2.39 -9.77 13.56
N ASP A 150 -1.74 -10.24 14.63
CA ASP A 150 -1.69 -9.57 15.91
C ASP A 150 -0.65 -8.45 15.87
N TRP A 151 -1.08 -7.28 15.41
CA TRP A 151 -0.23 -6.11 15.21
C TRP A 151 0.49 -5.67 16.50
N GLU A 152 -0.10 -5.94 17.66
CA GLU A 152 0.49 -5.67 18.99
C GLU A 152 1.80 -6.44 19.19
N ARG A 153 1.82 -7.73 18.82
CA ARG A 153 3.00 -8.58 18.96
C ARG A 153 4.10 -8.27 17.93
N ILE A 154 3.69 -7.89 16.72
CA ILE A 154 4.61 -7.54 15.63
C ILE A 154 5.29 -6.20 15.90
N LEU A 155 4.49 -5.19 16.30
CA LEU A 155 5.00 -3.87 16.61
C LEU A 155 5.81 -3.85 17.90
N GLY A 156 5.50 -4.71 18.89
CA GLY A 156 6.31 -4.80 20.11
C GLY A 156 7.74 -5.29 19.90
N ARG A 157 8.01 -6.05 18.83
CA ARG A 157 9.37 -6.53 18.51
C ARG A 157 10.14 -5.57 17.59
N ILE A 158 9.46 -4.89 16.68
CA ILE A 158 10.08 -4.03 15.66
C ILE A 158 10.18 -2.58 16.14
N ALA A 159 9.19 -2.11 16.90
CA ALA A 159 9.10 -0.76 17.39
C ALA A 159 8.67 -0.72 18.87
N PRO A 160 9.49 -1.24 19.82
CA PRO A 160 9.13 -1.33 21.22
C PRO A 160 8.77 0.03 21.86
N TRP A 161 9.38 1.13 21.39
CA TRP A 161 9.05 2.51 21.81
C TRP A 161 7.63 2.97 21.43
N THR A 162 6.88 2.14 20.70
CA THR A 162 5.46 2.37 20.36
C THR A 162 4.52 1.64 21.33
N LEU A 163 5.04 0.88 22.29
CA LEU A 163 4.25 0.23 23.34
C LEU A 163 4.45 0.87 24.71
N ASP A 164 5.42 1.78 24.84
CA ASP A 164 5.62 2.53 26.08
C ASP A 164 4.48 3.54 26.21
N ASP A 165 3.42 3.10 26.91
CA ASP A 165 2.47 3.98 27.54
C ASP A 165 3.26 4.92 28.46
N ASP A 166 3.01 6.22 28.30
CA ASP A 166 3.36 7.27 29.24
C ASP A 166 2.60 7.03 30.59
N GLU A 167 2.84 5.90 31.27
CA GLU A 167 2.25 5.56 32.57
C GLU A 167 3.05 6.09 33.77
N GLU A 168 4.21 6.72 33.55
CA GLU A 168 5.03 7.26 34.66
C GLU A 168 4.64 8.68 35.11
N ASP A 169 3.85 9.45 34.35
CA ASP A 169 3.63 10.87 34.67
C ASP A 169 2.32 11.21 35.40
N ASN A 170 1.62 10.21 35.97
CA ASN A 170 0.40 10.44 36.76
C ASN A 170 0.42 9.75 38.14
N LYS A 171 1.61 9.62 38.74
CA LYS A 171 1.77 9.25 40.16
C LYS A 171 2.57 10.23 41.01
N GLN A 172 3.06 11.34 40.45
CA GLN A 172 3.71 12.40 41.24
C GLN A 172 3.38 13.79 40.66
N ASN A 173 2.22 14.33 41.02
CA ASN A 173 2.01 15.72 41.46
C ASN A 173 0.52 16.00 41.73
#